data_AF-A0A962WXT3-F1
#
_entry.id   AF-A0A962WXT3-F1
#
_cell.length_a   1.000
_cell.length_b   1.000
_cell.length_c   1.000
_cell.angle_alpha   90.00
_cell.angle_beta   90.00
_cell.angle_gamma   90.00
#
_symmetry.space_group_name_H-M   'P 1'
#
loop_
_entity.id
_entity.type
_entity.pdbx_description
1 polymer ?
#
loop_
_entity_poly.entity_id
_entity_poly.type
_entity_poly.pdbx_seq_one_letter_code
_entity_poly.pdbx_strand_id
1 'polypeptide(L)' 'MQKLTRTDLFSLETYAEKRPEFRAQVMAHKKKRHVQLGDHATLSFEDR' A
#
# COMPACT_ATOMS: atom_id res chain seq x y z
N MET A 1 3.67 -2.37 14.02
CA MET A 1 2.39 -2.11 13.32
C MET A 1 1.51 -1.24 14.20
N GLN A 2 1.19 -0.03 13.74
CA GLN A 2 0.14 0.77 14.36
C GLN A 2 -1.21 0.26 13.82
N LYS A 3 -2.17 0.02 14.71
CA LYS A 3 -3.51 -0.44 14.30
C LYS A 3 -4.24 0.72 13.63
N LEU A 4 -4.80 0.46 12.46
CA LEU A 4 -5.68 1.41 11.78
C LEU A 4 -7.02 1.49 12.51
N THR A 5 -7.54 2.70 12.61
CA THR A 5 -8.88 3.02 13.08
C THR A 5 -9.73 3.50 11.92
N ARG A 6 -11.05 3.60 12.11
CA ARG A 6 -11.95 4.07 11.05
C ARG A 6 -11.62 5.50 10.60
N THR A 7 -11.08 6.33 11.49
CA THR A 7 -10.67 7.71 11.21
C THR A 7 -9.39 7.80 10.39
N ASP A 8 -8.63 6.71 10.23
CA ASP A 8 -7.45 6.65 9.34
C ASP A 8 -7.82 6.35 7.88
N LEU A 9 -9.09 6.00 7.59
CA LEU A 9 -9.54 5.57 6.28
C LEU A 9 -10.29 6.68 5.55
N PHE A 10 -10.08 6.78 4.24
CA PHE A 10 -10.90 7.64 3.39
C PHE A 10 -12.32 7.09 3.25
N SER A 11 -13.28 7.99 3.01
CA SER A 11 -14.59 7.59 2.49
C SER A 11 -14.44 7.02 1.08
N LEU A 12 -15.44 6.27 0.59
CA LEU A 12 -15.39 5.67 -0.74
C LEU A 12 -15.27 6.72 -1.84
N GLU A 13 -16.02 7.83 -1.73
CA GLU A 13 -15.98 8.96 -2.68
C GLU A 13 -14.59 9.60 -2.70
N THR A 14 -14.05 9.92 -1.52
CA THR A 14 -12.72 10.54 -1.39
C THR A 14 -11.62 9.62 -1.93
N TYR A 15 -11.73 8.31 -1.66
CA TYR A 15 -10.78 7.33 -2.17
C TYR A 15 -10.87 7.23 -3.69
N ALA A 16 -12.07 7.22 -4.28
CA ALA A 16 -12.25 7.12 -5.73
C ALA A 16 -11.56 8.27 -6.47
N GLU A 17 -11.69 9.49 -5.96
CA GLU A 17 -11.02 10.68 -6.50
C GLU A 17 -9.48 10.59 -6.36
N LYS A 18 -8.99 10.19 -5.18
CA LYS A 18 -7.55 10.15 -4.88
C LYS A 18 -6.83 8.92 -5.41
N ARG A 19 -7.57 7.88 -5.81
CA ARG A 19 -7.03 6.55 -6.13
C ARG A 19 -5.86 6.56 -7.11
N PRO A 20 -5.86 7.33 -8.22
CA PRO A 20 -4.76 7.32 -9.17
C PRO A 20 -3.44 7.80 -8.55
N GLU A 21 -3.48 8.93 -7.86
CA GLU A 21 -2.32 9.53 -7.20
C GLU A 21 -1.84 8.66 -6.03
N PHE A 22 -2.77 8.25 -5.17
CA PHE A 22 -2.47 7.40 -4.03
C PHE A 22 -1.84 6.07 -4.46
N ARG A 23 -2.31 5.47 -5.56
CA ARG A 23 -1.70 4.26 -6.13
C ARG A 23 -0.26 4.50 -6.55
N ALA A 24 0.03 5.61 -7.22
CA ALA A 24 1.41 5.93 -7.63
C ALA A 24 2.34 6.03 -6.42
N GLN A 25 1.90 6.72 -5.37
CA GLN A 25 2.64 6.85 -4.11
C GLN A 25 2.88 5.48 -3.44
N VAL A 26 1.83 4.65 -3.33
CA VAL A 26 1.93 3.31 -2.72
C VAL A 26 2.85 2.39 -3.52
N MET A 27 2.82 2.44 -4.86
CA MET A 27 3.72 1.61 -5.68
C MET A 27 5.18 2.02 -5.50
N ALA A 28 5.47 3.32 -5.42
CA ALA A 28 6.81 3.82 -5.14
C ALA A 28 7.30 3.38 -3.75
N HIS A 29 6.41 3.41 -2.75
CA HIS A 29 6.68 2.94 -1.39
C HIS A 29 6.95 1.42 -1.34
N LYS A 30 6.08 0.62 -1.96
CA LYS A 30 6.19 -0.85 -2.01
C LYS A 30 7.45 -1.35 -2.71
N LYS A 31 8.02 -0.59 -3.65
CA LYS A 31 9.21 -0.98 -4.42
C LYS A 31 10.38 -1.40 -3.54
N LYS A 32 10.58 -0.76 -2.39
CA LYS A 32 11.68 -1.08 -1.45
C LYS A 32 11.35 -2.22 -0.49
N ARG A 33 10.12 -2.74 -0.51
CA ARG A 33 9.59 -3.70 0.46
C ARG A 33 9.25 -5.05 -0.15
N HIS A 34 9.59 -5.25 -1.42
CA HIS A 34 9.43 -6.52 -2.09
C HIS A 34 10.79 -7.18 -2.24
N VAL A 35 10.90 -8.42 -1.77
CA VAL A 35 12.09 -9.26 -1.93
C VAL A 35 11.67 -10.49 -2.69
N GLN A 36 12.25 -10.67 -3.88
CA GLN A 36 11.99 -11.86 -4.69
C GLN A 36 12.71 -13.08 -4.10
N LEU A 37 12.00 -14.20 -3.97
CA LEU A 37 12.51 -15.48 -3.52
C LEU A 37 12.50 -16.47 -4.69
N GLY A 38 13.51 -16.34 -5.55
CA GLY A 38 13.56 -17.09 -6.81
C GLY A 38 12.38 -16.74 -7.73
N ASP A 39 11.97 -17.67 -8.58
CA ASP A 39 11.05 -17.39 -9.68
C ASP A 39 9.56 -17.46 -9.29
N HIS A 40 9.26 -18.04 -8.13
CA HIS A 40 7.89 -18.43 -7.77
C HIS A 40 7.34 -17.73 -6.52
N ALA A 41 8.16 -16.97 -5.81
CA ALA A 41 7.74 -16.32 -4.57
C ALA A 41 8.30 -14.90 -4.45
N THR A 42 7.54 -14.05 -3.76
CA THR A 42 7.97 -12.70 -3.38
C THR A 42 7.48 -12.44 -1.96
N LEU A 43 8.38 -11.99 -1.10
CA LEU A 43 8.04 -11.49 0.22
C LEU A 43 7.71 -10.01 0.11
N SER A 44 6.49 -9.66 0.54
CA SER A 44 6.06 -8.27 0.69
C SER A 44 6.03 -7.93 2.17
N PHE A 45 6.90 -7.03 2.59
CA PHE A 45 6.91 -6.53 3.96
C PHE A 45 5.83 -5.45 4.10
N GLU A 46 4.93 -5.59 5.06
CA GLU A 46 3.84 -4.63 5.30
C GLU A 46 4.23 -3.57 6.34
N ASP A 47 3.78 -2.34 6.12
CA ASP A 47 3.95 -1.21 7.03
C ASP A 47 2.68 -0.30 6.98
N ARG A 48 2.80 0.94 7.48
CA ARG A 48 1.73 1.94 7.45
C ARG A 48 1.82 2.82 6.21
#